data_AF-A0A1F5YLB7-F1
#
_entry.id   AF-A0A1F5YLB7-F1
#
_cell.length_a   1.000
_cell.length_b   1.000
_cell.length_c   1.000
_cell.angle_alpha   90.00
_cell.angle_beta   90.00
_cell.angle_gamma   90.00
#
_symmetry.space_group_name_H-M   'P 1'
#
loop_
_entity.id
_entity.type
_entity.pdbx_description
1 polymer ?
#
loop_
_entity_poly.entity_id
_entity_poly.type
_entity_poly.pdbx_seq_one_letter_code
_entity_poly.pdbx_strand_id
1 'polypeptide(L)'
;METQVTSDSYVIERGKDILALKARSFINQGYPLSAKGKNLRQSVKQAVEEKNISALVDLEVSLPTIENPHLDLFAELKLSPDEVPSLLGPDLADVQVTKGCSHNCNYCSLAASHKVEVMPFAGVLKIAETKKAYETEVLKEWASWVQMVKNQKGLDIDPPLRKDGGVIYIPAVMLKDIPSDIGEMFSTHPLSRLLRQDLFFDRAPIGPFIPLYGRTPFVGDVGKKGYLTNYYDSDSFDYVSTSMIHEDGTPADYGDVCRALASEIRPIHITTAGWVRGNKIAERAAKKIVELYKQNPAYFYHPRISVNKSERRAERNLDEYLEDMKATILALKEMIPEVLLISDPGNQSDDEFKNKVINPLKEWLKKEGQPAWTKEGLGKVSHFSGRAAENHKEENDEDNANCMPGYHIWPNGEIANQKYILEPFQSLHQVIKFVPKGGRPVQIGKNIFK
;
A
#
# COMPACT_ATOMS: atom_id res chain seq x y z
N MET A 1 11.37 6.54 -54.21
CA MET A 1 12.27 5.58 -53.55
C MET A 1 11.84 5.52 -52.10
N GLU A 2 10.95 4.59 -51.76
CA GLU A 2 10.65 4.25 -50.37
C GLU A 2 11.77 3.34 -49.89
N THR A 3 12.65 3.88 -49.05
CA THR A 3 13.70 3.11 -48.39
C THR A 3 13.02 2.12 -47.45
N GLN A 4 13.01 0.83 -47.80
CA GLN A 4 12.66 -0.24 -46.88
C GLN A 4 13.67 -0.22 -45.73
N VAL A 5 13.29 0.41 -44.62
CA VAL A 5 13.97 0.23 -43.33
C VAL A 5 13.76 -1.24 -42.96
N THR A 6 14.83 -2.04 -43.05
CA THR A 6 14.78 -3.46 -42.72
C THR A 6 14.52 -3.62 -41.22
N SER A 7 13.74 -4.64 -40.83
CA SER A 7 13.38 -4.91 -39.43
C SER A 7 14.57 -4.91 -38.48
N ASP A 8 15.73 -5.34 -38.95
CA ASP A 8 16.95 -5.49 -38.17
C ASP A 8 17.56 -4.13 -37.80
N SER A 9 17.49 -3.14 -38.70
CA SER A 9 17.95 -1.77 -38.41
C SER A 9 17.09 -1.10 -37.34
N TYR A 10 15.77 -1.30 -37.38
CA TYR A 10 14.83 -0.79 -36.38
C TYR A 10 15.03 -1.44 -35.01
N VAL A 11 15.30 -2.75 -34.96
CA VAL A 11 15.58 -3.48 -33.72
C VAL A 11 16.89 -2.98 -33.09
N ILE A 12 17.93 -2.72 -33.90
CA ILE A 12 19.21 -2.19 -33.43
C ILE A 12 19.07 -0.76 -32.89
N GLU A 13 18.33 0.12 -33.58
CA GLU A 13 18.09 1.49 -33.10
C GLU A 13 17.27 1.52 -31.82
N ARG A 14 16.19 0.73 -31.76
CA ARG A 14 15.36 0.62 -30.55
C ARG A 14 16.13 0.06 -29.35
N GLY A 15 17.01 -0.93 -29.58
CA GLY A 15 17.88 -1.47 -28.53
C GLY A 15 18.82 -0.42 -27.94
N LYS A 16 19.41 0.44 -28.80
CA LYS A 16 20.27 1.56 -28.37
C LYS A 16 19.49 2.60 -27.56
N ASP A 17 18.26 2.89 -27.94
CA ASP A 17 17.40 3.84 -27.22
C ASP A 17 17.06 3.32 -25.81
N ILE A 18 16.73 2.04 -25.68
CA ILE A 18 16.45 1.40 -24.39
C ILE A 18 17.71 1.40 -23.51
N LEU A 19 18.87 1.03 -24.04
CA LEU A 19 20.13 1.06 -23.29
C LEU A 19 20.45 2.48 -22.78
N ALA A 20 20.25 3.50 -23.62
CA ALA A 20 20.42 4.89 -23.22
C ALA A 20 19.39 5.32 -22.16
N LEU A 21 18.17 4.78 -22.16
CA LEU A 21 17.18 5.01 -21.12
C LEU A 21 17.60 4.35 -19.80
N LYS A 22 18.05 3.09 -19.82
CA LYS A 22 18.56 2.37 -18.63
C LYS A 22 19.72 3.13 -17.99
N ALA A 23 20.71 3.55 -18.80
CA ALA A 23 21.84 4.32 -18.33
C ALA A 23 21.43 5.66 -17.69
N ARG A 24 20.54 6.42 -18.35
CA ARG A 24 20.01 7.69 -17.81
C ARG A 24 19.22 7.50 -16.53
N SER A 25 18.39 6.46 -16.48
CA SER A 25 17.61 6.07 -15.30
C SER A 25 18.53 5.82 -14.09
N PHE A 26 19.59 5.03 -14.28
CA PHE A 26 20.55 4.72 -13.23
C PHE A 26 21.39 5.94 -12.80
N ILE A 27 21.83 6.77 -13.75
CA ILE A 27 22.56 8.02 -13.47
C ILE A 27 21.74 8.96 -12.57
N ASN A 28 20.45 9.07 -12.85
CA ASN A 28 19.52 9.97 -12.18
C ASN A 28 18.80 9.33 -10.98
N GLN A 29 19.35 8.22 -10.45
CA GLN A 29 18.76 7.55 -9.30
C GLN A 29 18.59 8.52 -8.11
N GLY A 30 17.35 8.64 -7.63
CA GLY A 30 17.00 9.46 -6.46
C GLY A 30 17.25 8.77 -5.12
N TYR A 31 17.39 7.44 -5.12
CA TYR A 31 17.75 6.65 -3.94
C TYR A 31 19.29 6.58 -3.75
N PRO A 32 19.80 6.60 -2.50
CA PRO A 32 21.24 6.54 -2.24
C PRO A 32 21.91 5.25 -2.75
N LEU A 33 23.09 5.40 -3.36
CA LEU A 33 23.87 4.29 -3.90
C LEU A 33 24.88 3.74 -2.89
N SER A 34 25.12 2.42 -2.95
CA SER A 34 26.22 1.75 -2.26
C SER A 34 27.57 2.16 -2.86
N ALA A 35 28.69 1.71 -2.27
CA ALA A 35 30.01 1.93 -2.87
C ALA A 35 30.12 1.32 -4.29
N LYS A 36 29.59 0.09 -4.46
CA LYS A 36 29.53 -0.58 -5.77
C LYS A 36 28.68 0.21 -6.76
N GLY A 37 27.50 0.69 -6.34
CA GLY A 37 26.63 1.52 -7.17
C GLY A 37 27.27 2.85 -7.57
N LYS A 38 28.00 3.51 -6.66
CA LYS A 38 28.73 4.76 -6.97
C LYS A 38 29.80 4.55 -8.04
N ASN A 39 30.57 3.46 -7.96
CA ASN A 39 31.59 3.11 -8.94
C ASN A 39 30.96 2.83 -10.30
N LEU A 40 29.91 1.99 -10.35
CA LEU A 40 29.21 1.71 -11.60
C LEU A 40 28.64 2.99 -12.22
N ARG A 41 28.02 3.86 -11.42
CA ARG A 41 27.46 5.13 -11.92
C ARG A 41 28.53 6.01 -12.56
N GLN A 42 29.75 6.02 -12.02
CA GLN A 42 30.87 6.75 -12.61
C GLN A 42 31.24 6.18 -13.98
N SER A 43 31.38 4.86 -14.10
CA SER A 43 31.68 4.20 -15.39
C SER A 43 30.59 4.46 -16.43
N VAL A 44 29.31 4.40 -16.02
CA VAL A 44 28.16 4.66 -16.91
C VAL A 44 28.13 6.12 -17.35
N LYS A 45 28.35 7.07 -16.44
CA LYS A 45 28.45 8.51 -16.78
C LYS A 45 29.55 8.77 -17.79
N GLN A 46 30.74 8.24 -17.55
CA GLN A 46 31.87 8.38 -18.45
C GLN A 46 31.55 7.84 -19.85
N ALA A 47 30.99 6.63 -19.93
CA ALA A 47 30.62 6.03 -21.22
C ALA A 47 29.55 6.85 -21.98
N VAL A 48 28.57 7.45 -21.27
CA VAL A 48 27.57 8.36 -21.86
C VAL A 48 28.22 9.66 -22.35
N GLU A 49 29.10 10.28 -21.56
CA GLU A 49 29.78 11.54 -21.88
C GLU A 49 30.72 11.38 -23.09
N GLU A 50 31.45 10.27 -23.16
CA GLU A 50 32.34 9.91 -24.27
C GLU A 50 31.60 9.39 -25.51
N LYS A 51 30.26 9.22 -25.43
CA LYS A 51 29.43 8.58 -26.46
C LYS A 51 29.95 7.18 -26.87
N ASN A 52 30.55 6.46 -25.92
CA ASN A 52 31.13 5.15 -26.14
C ASN A 52 30.05 4.06 -26.00
N ILE A 53 29.36 3.76 -27.10
CA ILE A 53 28.27 2.77 -27.12
C ILE A 53 28.78 1.36 -26.77
N SER A 54 30.00 0.99 -27.19
CA SER A 54 30.56 -0.33 -26.85
C SER A 54 30.71 -0.49 -25.34
N ALA A 55 31.26 0.52 -24.67
CA ALA A 55 31.37 0.50 -23.21
C ALA A 55 30.01 0.46 -22.51
N LEU A 56 28.98 1.14 -23.04
CA LEU A 56 27.63 1.04 -22.50
C LEU A 56 27.02 -0.36 -22.67
N VAL A 57 27.26 -1.03 -23.80
CA VAL A 57 26.82 -2.41 -24.03
C VAL A 57 27.48 -3.35 -23.03
N ASP A 58 28.78 -3.20 -22.79
CA ASP A 58 29.51 -4.02 -21.81
C ASP A 58 28.99 -3.82 -20.37
N LEU A 59 28.48 -2.62 -20.07
CA LEU A 59 27.91 -2.28 -18.77
C LEU A 59 26.44 -2.67 -18.63
N GLU A 60 25.73 -3.02 -19.72
CA GLU A 60 24.27 -3.20 -19.72
C GLU A 60 23.81 -4.22 -18.68
N VAL A 61 24.49 -5.38 -18.60
CA VAL A 61 24.14 -6.46 -17.68
C VAL A 61 24.31 -6.07 -16.20
N SER A 62 25.01 -4.97 -15.93
CA SER A 62 25.18 -4.43 -14.58
C SER A 62 24.18 -3.32 -14.24
N LEU A 63 23.42 -2.82 -15.23
CA LEU A 63 22.45 -1.75 -15.01
C LEU A 63 21.18 -2.33 -14.36
N PRO A 64 20.67 -1.71 -13.29
CA PRO A 64 19.46 -2.19 -12.62
C PRO A 64 18.21 -1.98 -13.49
N THR A 65 17.40 -3.02 -13.60
CA THR A 65 16.05 -3.01 -14.19
C THR A 65 15.03 -3.51 -13.17
N ILE A 66 13.74 -3.39 -13.47
CA ILE A 66 12.69 -3.92 -12.59
C ILE A 66 12.78 -5.45 -12.47
N GLU A 67 13.14 -6.14 -13.55
CA GLU A 67 13.37 -7.58 -13.59
C GLU A 67 14.66 -7.99 -12.86
N ASN A 68 15.72 -7.20 -13.01
CA ASN A 68 17.05 -7.45 -12.46
C ASN A 68 17.51 -6.23 -11.65
N PRO A 69 17.02 -6.06 -10.41
CA PRO A 69 17.18 -4.80 -9.69
C PRO A 69 18.58 -4.54 -9.15
N HIS A 70 19.45 -5.54 -9.06
CA HIS A 70 20.81 -5.41 -8.50
C HIS A 70 20.84 -4.62 -7.17
N LEU A 71 20.13 -5.12 -6.16
CA LEU A 71 19.92 -4.41 -4.88
C LEU A 71 21.22 -4.05 -4.14
N ASP A 72 22.30 -4.75 -4.42
CA ASP A 72 23.65 -4.50 -3.91
C ASP A 72 24.26 -3.17 -4.42
N LEU A 73 23.69 -2.56 -5.47
CA LEU A 73 24.07 -1.23 -5.96
C LEU A 73 23.47 -0.08 -5.11
N PHE A 74 22.48 -0.37 -4.28
CA PHE A 74 21.76 0.63 -3.49
C PHE A 74 22.18 0.55 -2.01
N ALA A 75 22.13 1.68 -1.31
CA ALA A 75 22.43 1.71 0.11
C ALA A 75 21.36 0.96 0.92
N GLU A 76 21.77 0.33 2.03
CA GLU A 76 20.83 -0.24 2.98
C GLU A 76 20.01 0.84 3.69
N LEU A 77 18.83 0.45 4.17
CA LEU A 77 18.03 1.32 5.04
C LEU A 77 18.79 1.59 6.33
N LYS A 78 18.77 2.85 6.79
CA LYS A 78 19.37 3.27 8.05
C LYS A 78 18.48 2.97 9.25
N LEU A 79 18.31 1.67 9.50
CA LEU A 79 17.56 1.10 10.61
C LEU A 79 18.51 0.25 11.46
N SER A 80 18.50 0.49 12.76
CA SER A 80 19.08 -0.46 13.71
C SER A 80 18.17 -1.68 13.85
N PRO A 81 18.70 -2.85 14.27
CA PRO A 81 17.89 -4.06 14.47
C PRO A 81 16.67 -3.83 15.36
N ASP A 82 16.80 -3.01 16.41
CA ASP A 82 15.71 -2.71 17.34
C ASP A 82 14.63 -1.78 16.74
N GLU A 83 14.97 -1.00 15.72
CA GLU A 83 14.01 -0.12 15.04
C GLU A 83 13.11 -0.89 14.06
N VAL A 84 13.59 -2.00 13.48
CA VAL A 84 12.86 -2.76 12.45
C VAL A 84 11.49 -3.25 12.93
N PRO A 85 11.34 -3.91 14.10
CA PRO A 85 10.02 -4.32 14.60
C PRO A 85 9.06 -3.15 14.80
N SER A 86 9.57 -1.99 15.20
CA SER A 86 8.74 -0.80 15.45
C SER A 86 8.31 -0.09 14.16
N LEU A 87 9.22 0.09 13.20
CA LEU A 87 9.00 0.92 12.01
C LEU A 87 8.53 0.11 10.80
N LEU A 88 8.88 -1.17 10.70
CA LEU A 88 8.50 -2.06 9.60
C LEU A 88 7.63 -3.24 10.06
N GLY A 89 7.37 -3.36 11.36
CA GLY A 89 6.53 -4.40 11.94
C GLY A 89 5.08 -3.98 12.16
N PRO A 90 4.42 -4.38 13.28
CA PRO A 90 2.97 -4.24 13.47
C PRO A 90 2.43 -2.81 13.52
N ASP A 91 3.29 -1.81 13.69
CA ASP A 91 2.92 -0.40 13.67
C ASP A 91 3.17 0.30 12.31
N LEU A 92 3.79 -0.37 11.32
CA LEU A 92 3.85 0.17 9.96
C LEU A 92 2.44 0.22 9.38
N ALA A 93 1.94 1.44 9.13
CA ALA A 93 0.62 1.67 8.57
C ALA A 93 0.69 1.93 7.06
N ASP A 94 1.66 2.73 6.63
CA ASP A 94 1.74 3.22 5.26
C ASP A 94 3.17 3.23 4.73
N VAL A 95 3.35 2.68 3.52
CA VAL A 95 4.53 2.95 2.68
C VAL A 95 4.03 3.86 1.57
N GLN A 96 4.11 5.16 1.83
CA GLN A 96 3.57 6.18 0.95
C GLN A 96 4.43 6.30 -0.30
N VAL A 97 4.02 5.64 -1.38
CA VAL A 97 4.80 5.60 -2.63
C VAL A 97 4.63 6.86 -3.47
N THR A 98 3.56 7.61 -3.25
CA THR A 98 3.32 8.92 -3.89
C THR A 98 2.88 9.95 -2.85
N LYS A 99 3.35 11.19 -2.95
CA LYS A 99 2.87 12.33 -2.16
C LYS A 99 2.33 13.42 -3.07
N GLY A 100 1.18 13.98 -2.72
CA GLY A 100 0.41 14.81 -3.64
C GLY A 100 -0.46 13.97 -4.59
N CYS A 101 -1.40 14.61 -5.26
CA CYS A 101 -2.50 13.93 -5.94
C CYS A 101 -2.86 14.62 -7.27
N SER A 102 -2.96 13.85 -8.36
CA SER A 102 -3.34 14.38 -9.68
C SER A 102 -4.84 14.72 -9.77
N HIS A 103 -5.67 14.12 -8.92
CA HIS A 103 -7.13 14.26 -8.92
C HIS A 103 -7.65 15.63 -8.48
N ASN A 104 -6.89 16.36 -7.65
CA ASN A 104 -7.27 17.66 -7.10
C ASN A 104 -8.70 17.68 -6.52
N CYS A 105 -9.04 16.69 -5.70
CA CYS A 105 -10.38 16.64 -5.13
C CYS A 105 -10.57 17.78 -4.14
N ASN A 106 -11.61 18.61 -4.34
CA ASN A 106 -11.89 19.75 -3.46
C ASN A 106 -12.37 19.33 -2.05
N TYR A 107 -12.72 18.05 -1.87
CA TYR A 107 -13.15 17.44 -0.62
C TYR A 107 -12.13 16.41 -0.10
N CYS A 108 -10.89 16.45 -0.59
CA CYS A 108 -9.83 15.62 -0.02
C CYS A 108 -9.58 16.03 1.43
N SER A 109 -9.37 15.03 2.28
CA SER A 109 -9.05 15.19 3.70
C SER A 109 -7.69 15.84 3.97
N LEU A 110 -6.90 16.10 2.92
CA LEU A 110 -5.60 16.72 3.01
C LEU A 110 -5.47 17.71 1.86
N ALA A 111 -4.86 18.87 2.13
CA ALA A 111 -4.50 19.82 1.09
C ALA A 111 -3.29 19.26 0.31
N ALA A 112 -3.55 18.27 -0.53
CA ALA A 112 -2.52 17.63 -1.34
C ALA A 112 -1.95 18.62 -2.36
N SER A 113 -0.63 18.58 -2.54
CA SER A 113 0.04 19.26 -3.65
C SER A 113 -0.42 18.66 -4.98
N HIS A 114 -0.55 19.49 -6.01
CA HIS A 114 -0.76 19.02 -7.38
C HIS A 114 0.45 18.32 -7.97
N LYS A 115 1.65 18.65 -7.47
CA LYS A 115 2.88 17.99 -7.88
C LYS A 115 2.95 16.65 -7.15
N VAL A 116 2.86 15.57 -7.91
CA VAL A 116 3.07 14.21 -7.41
C VAL A 116 4.57 13.98 -7.25
N GLU A 117 4.99 13.73 -6.02
CA GLU A 117 6.32 13.21 -5.68
C GLU A 117 6.24 11.69 -5.62
N VAL A 118 7.20 11.00 -6.21
CA VAL A 118 7.21 9.54 -6.36
C VAL A 118 8.41 8.96 -5.62
N MET A 119 8.19 7.91 -4.83
CA MET A 119 9.27 7.17 -4.19
C MET A 119 10.12 6.50 -5.28
N PRO A 120 11.45 6.65 -5.28
CA PRO A 120 12.29 5.90 -6.21
C PRO A 120 12.08 4.39 -6.01
N PHE A 121 11.91 3.63 -7.09
CA PHE A 121 11.57 2.20 -6.97
C PHE A 121 12.61 1.37 -6.19
N ALA A 122 13.89 1.76 -6.23
CA ALA A 122 14.92 1.15 -5.38
C ALA A 122 14.62 1.28 -3.87
N GLY A 123 14.00 2.38 -3.44
CA GLY A 123 13.54 2.56 -2.06
C GLY A 123 12.39 1.61 -1.70
N VAL A 124 11.44 1.42 -2.62
CA VAL A 124 10.36 0.43 -2.46
C VAL A 124 10.95 -0.97 -2.28
N LEU A 125 11.91 -1.36 -3.12
CA LEU A 125 12.56 -2.66 -3.04
C LEU A 125 13.37 -2.84 -1.75
N LYS A 126 14.07 -1.82 -1.26
CA LYS A 126 14.82 -1.89 0.01
C LYS A 126 13.92 -2.00 1.24
N ILE A 127 12.77 -1.31 1.22
CA ILE A 127 11.71 -1.50 2.22
C ILE A 127 11.16 -2.92 2.16
N ALA A 128 10.83 -3.41 0.97
CA ALA A 128 10.31 -4.76 0.76
C ALA A 128 11.28 -5.85 1.24
N GLU A 129 12.57 -5.74 0.89
CA GLU A 129 13.63 -6.68 1.32
C GLU A 129 13.72 -6.75 2.85
N THR A 130 13.80 -5.60 3.51
CA THR A 130 13.92 -5.51 4.97
C THR A 130 12.66 -6.03 5.67
N LYS A 131 11.48 -5.62 5.17
CA LYS A 131 10.18 -6.08 5.68
C LYS A 131 10.04 -7.59 5.55
N LYS A 132 10.38 -8.17 4.39
CA LYS A 132 10.28 -9.61 4.14
C LYS A 132 11.22 -10.41 5.04
N ALA A 133 12.43 -9.91 5.28
CA ALA A 133 13.38 -10.53 6.21
C ALA A 133 12.80 -10.59 7.64
N TYR A 134 12.27 -9.45 8.11
CA TYR A 134 11.57 -9.36 9.39
C TYR A 134 10.38 -10.32 9.46
N GLU A 135 9.49 -10.31 8.46
CA GLU A 135 8.31 -11.17 8.39
C GLU A 135 8.67 -12.67 8.39
N THR A 136 9.75 -13.04 7.71
CA THR A 136 10.28 -14.42 7.73
C THR A 136 10.74 -14.82 9.14
N GLU A 137 11.41 -13.91 9.85
CA GLU A 137 11.81 -14.13 11.24
C GLU A 137 10.58 -14.29 12.14
N VAL A 138 9.56 -13.45 12.00
CA VAL A 138 8.34 -13.57 12.80
C VAL A 138 7.63 -14.90 12.54
N LEU A 139 7.50 -15.36 11.29
CA LEU A 139 6.88 -16.65 10.97
C LEU A 139 7.64 -17.82 11.57
N LYS A 140 8.98 -17.78 11.52
CA LYS A 140 9.83 -18.80 12.14
C LYS A 140 9.63 -18.83 13.66
N GLU A 141 9.68 -17.67 14.31
CA GLU A 141 9.52 -17.58 15.76
C GLU A 141 8.08 -17.89 16.20
N TRP A 142 7.08 -17.60 15.36
CA TRP A 142 5.68 -18.01 15.56
C TRP A 142 5.56 -19.53 15.57
N ALA A 143 6.07 -20.21 14.55
CA ALA A 143 6.04 -21.68 14.47
C ALA A 143 6.75 -22.34 15.66
N SER A 144 7.90 -21.79 16.07
CA SER A 144 8.62 -22.23 17.27
C SER A 144 7.76 -22.11 18.53
N TRP A 145 7.13 -20.95 18.72
CA TRP A 145 6.29 -20.68 19.88
C TRP A 145 5.04 -21.58 19.92
N VAL A 146 4.34 -21.76 18.79
CA VAL A 146 3.20 -22.69 18.65
C VAL A 146 3.61 -24.11 19.03
N GLN A 147 4.76 -24.59 18.51
CA GLN A 147 5.26 -25.92 18.83
C GLN A 147 5.62 -26.07 20.31
N MET A 148 6.18 -25.03 20.93
CA MET A 148 6.45 -25.00 22.37
C MET A 148 5.16 -25.13 23.18
N VAL A 149 4.11 -24.37 22.84
CA VAL A 149 2.79 -24.48 23.50
C VAL A 149 2.21 -25.88 23.33
N LYS A 150 2.25 -26.43 22.11
CA LYS A 150 1.77 -27.80 21.85
C LYS A 150 2.52 -28.85 22.67
N ASN A 151 3.84 -28.75 22.76
CA ASN A 151 4.66 -29.71 23.51
C ASN A 151 4.45 -29.62 25.02
N GLN A 152 4.32 -28.40 25.57
CA GLN A 152 4.25 -28.21 27.03
C GLN A 152 2.82 -28.26 27.58
N LYS A 153 1.82 -27.91 26.77
CA LYS A 153 0.41 -27.80 27.19
C LYS A 153 -0.52 -28.78 26.46
N GLY A 154 -0.05 -29.47 25.42
CA GLY A 154 -0.90 -30.30 24.57
C GLY A 154 -1.90 -29.50 23.74
N LEU A 155 -1.74 -28.18 23.67
CA LEU A 155 -2.68 -27.28 22.99
C LEU A 155 -2.19 -26.94 21.58
N ASP A 156 -3.01 -27.24 20.58
CA ASP A 156 -2.79 -26.81 19.21
C ASP A 156 -3.44 -25.45 18.99
N ILE A 157 -2.61 -24.41 18.87
CA ILE A 157 -3.05 -23.02 18.82
C ILE A 157 -2.84 -22.40 17.42
N ASP A 158 -2.40 -23.19 16.44
CA ASP A 158 -2.28 -22.71 15.07
C ASP A 158 -3.66 -22.77 14.39
N PRO A 159 -4.27 -21.63 14.05
CA PRO A 159 -5.55 -21.65 13.36
C PRO A 159 -5.36 -22.22 11.95
N PRO A 160 -6.22 -23.16 11.49
CA PRO A 160 -6.18 -23.58 10.11
C PRO A 160 -6.43 -22.38 9.18
N LEU A 161 -5.50 -22.09 8.27
CA LEU A 161 -5.68 -21.08 7.22
C LEU A 161 -6.78 -21.57 6.26
N ARG A 162 -7.77 -20.73 5.91
CA ARG A 162 -8.71 -21.08 4.84
C ARG A 162 -7.98 -21.00 3.50
N LYS A 163 -8.39 -21.86 2.56
CA LYS A 163 -7.90 -21.86 1.17
C LYS A 163 -8.26 -20.59 0.38
N ASP A 164 -9.17 -19.75 0.89
CA ASP A 164 -9.55 -18.46 0.29
C ASP A 164 -8.74 -17.28 0.86
N GLY A 165 -7.69 -17.55 1.66
CA GLY A 165 -6.88 -16.52 2.30
C GLY A 165 -7.50 -15.92 3.56
N GLY A 166 -8.72 -16.34 3.94
CA GLY A 166 -9.31 -15.98 5.23
C GLY A 166 -8.69 -16.77 6.38
N VAL A 167 -8.47 -16.16 7.53
CA VAL A 167 -8.12 -16.91 8.74
C VAL A 167 -9.39 -17.48 9.35
N ILE A 168 -9.39 -18.77 9.70
CA ILE A 168 -10.46 -19.36 10.50
C ILE A 168 -10.41 -18.67 11.85
N TYR A 169 -11.45 -17.88 12.14
CA TYR A 169 -11.72 -17.40 13.49
C TYR A 169 -11.76 -18.60 14.43
N ILE A 170 -10.78 -18.75 15.32
CA ILE A 170 -11.04 -19.57 16.51
C ILE A 170 -12.05 -18.77 17.34
N PRO A 171 -13.25 -19.32 17.61
CA PRO A 171 -14.26 -18.60 18.37
C PRO A 171 -13.69 -18.16 19.72
N ALA A 172 -13.99 -16.94 20.16
CA ALA A 172 -13.59 -16.41 21.47
C ALA A 172 -14.03 -17.31 22.65
N VAL A 173 -14.94 -18.25 22.40
CA VAL A 173 -15.39 -19.28 23.36
C VAL A 173 -14.30 -20.34 23.62
N MET A 174 -13.45 -20.66 22.63
CA MET A 174 -12.29 -21.57 22.82
C MET A 174 -11.09 -20.88 23.51
N LEU A 175 -11.11 -19.55 23.61
CA LEU A 175 -10.08 -18.75 24.28
C LEU A 175 -10.23 -18.69 25.80
N LYS A 176 -11.44 -18.93 26.31
CA LYS A 176 -11.77 -18.80 27.73
C LYS A 176 -11.05 -19.83 28.61
N ASP A 177 -10.57 -20.92 28.00
CA ASP A 177 -9.91 -22.04 28.67
C ASP A 177 -8.41 -22.09 28.40
N ILE A 178 -7.81 -21.04 27.81
CA ILE A 178 -6.36 -20.99 27.59
C ILE A 178 -5.65 -20.71 28.93
N PRO A 179 -4.78 -21.62 29.40
CA PRO A 179 -4.01 -21.42 30.61
C PRO A 179 -3.26 -20.07 30.63
N SER A 180 -3.33 -19.36 31.76
CA SER A 180 -2.66 -18.06 31.98
C SER A 180 -1.14 -18.10 31.76
N ASP A 181 -0.55 -19.28 31.90
CA ASP A 181 0.89 -19.51 31.74
C ASP A 181 1.34 -19.49 30.27
N ILE A 182 0.43 -19.60 29.28
CA ILE A 182 0.75 -19.40 27.86
C ILE A 182 1.19 -17.97 27.58
N GLY A 183 0.62 -16.99 28.29
CA GLY A 183 1.08 -15.60 28.21
C GLY A 183 2.51 -15.43 28.71
N GLU A 184 2.86 -16.11 29.80
CA GLU A 184 4.23 -16.16 30.32
C GLU A 184 5.18 -16.83 29.32
N MET A 185 4.77 -17.96 28.72
CA MET A 185 5.50 -18.64 27.66
C MET A 185 5.75 -17.72 26.46
N PHE A 186 4.79 -16.89 26.06
CA PHE A 186 5.01 -15.88 25.03
C PHE A 186 6.01 -14.81 25.48
N SER A 187 5.81 -14.22 26.66
CA SER A 187 6.64 -13.11 27.17
C SER A 187 8.13 -13.46 27.34
N THR A 188 8.43 -14.74 27.50
CA THR A 188 9.80 -15.27 27.62
C THR A 188 10.37 -15.77 26.28
N HIS A 189 9.52 -15.94 25.25
CA HIS A 189 9.92 -16.39 23.92
C HIS A 189 10.47 -15.22 23.07
N PRO A 190 11.48 -15.42 22.19
CA PRO A 190 12.03 -14.39 21.30
C PRO A 190 10.98 -13.63 20.48
N LEU A 191 9.92 -14.33 20.05
CA LEU A 191 8.75 -13.77 19.36
C LEU A 191 8.16 -12.51 20.04
N SER A 192 8.20 -12.43 21.37
CA SER A 192 7.66 -11.26 22.12
C SER A 192 8.45 -9.97 21.94
N ARG A 193 9.65 -10.03 21.34
CA ARG A 193 10.43 -8.84 20.96
C ARG A 193 10.12 -8.40 19.53
N LEU A 194 9.76 -9.35 18.68
CA LEU A 194 9.34 -9.09 17.31
C LEU A 194 7.92 -8.55 17.28
N LEU A 195 7.04 -9.08 18.13
CA LEU A 195 5.66 -8.63 18.23
C LEU A 195 5.43 -7.79 19.48
N ARG A 196 4.67 -6.72 19.31
CA ARG A 196 4.18 -5.86 20.39
C ARG A 196 3.38 -6.68 21.43
N GLN A 197 3.88 -6.75 22.67
CA GLN A 197 3.24 -7.49 23.76
C GLN A 197 1.82 -6.96 24.11
N ASP A 198 1.60 -5.66 24.01
CA ASP A 198 0.31 -5.01 24.26
C ASP A 198 -0.77 -5.34 23.22
N LEU A 199 -0.41 -5.93 22.07
CA LEU A 199 -1.38 -6.49 21.12
C LEU A 199 -1.87 -7.90 21.52
N PHE A 200 -1.15 -8.59 22.40
CA PHE A 200 -1.51 -9.93 22.89
C PHE A 200 -2.18 -9.88 24.26
N PHE A 201 -1.89 -8.85 25.06
CA PHE A 201 -2.34 -8.75 26.44
C PHE A 201 -3.24 -7.53 26.63
N ASP A 202 -4.54 -7.77 26.78
CA ASP A 202 -5.43 -6.76 27.32
C ASP A 202 -5.09 -6.55 28.82
N ARG A 203 -4.90 -5.30 29.23
CA ARG A 203 -4.96 -4.89 30.63
C ARG A 203 -6.40 -4.48 30.94
N ALA A 204 -7.34 -5.41 30.85
CA ALA A 204 -8.66 -5.19 31.43
C ALA A 204 -8.52 -5.24 32.97
N PRO A 205 -8.93 -4.20 33.74
CA PRO A 205 -8.78 -4.20 35.20
C PRO A 205 -9.72 -5.16 35.95
N ILE A 206 -10.57 -5.91 35.25
CA ILE A 206 -11.67 -6.68 35.86
C ILE A 206 -11.91 -7.97 35.07
N GLY A 207 -11.00 -8.95 35.16
CA GLY A 207 -11.23 -10.28 34.62
C GLY A 207 -9.95 -11.09 34.38
N PRO A 208 -10.06 -12.43 34.28
CA PRO A 208 -8.91 -13.27 33.93
C PRO A 208 -8.36 -12.86 32.56
N PHE A 209 -7.04 -12.87 32.45
CA PHE A 209 -6.28 -12.58 31.23
C PHE A 209 -6.85 -13.36 30.05
N ILE A 210 -7.44 -12.68 29.07
CA ILE A 210 -7.89 -13.30 27.81
C ILE A 210 -6.88 -12.91 26.74
N PRO A 211 -5.98 -13.81 26.34
CA PRO A 211 -5.14 -13.55 25.19
C PRO A 211 -5.99 -13.59 23.92
N LEU A 212 -5.76 -12.66 22.99
CA LEU A 212 -6.39 -12.65 21.65
C LEU A 212 -5.81 -13.76 20.74
N TYR A 213 -5.84 -15.02 21.18
CA TYR A 213 -5.44 -16.16 20.33
C TYR A 213 -6.59 -16.63 19.44
N GLY A 214 -6.27 -17.22 18.29
CA GLY A 214 -7.28 -17.64 17.34
C GLY A 214 -7.32 -16.90 16.02
N ARG A 215 -6.44 -15.91 15.93
CA ARG A 215 -6.06 -15.28 14.69
C ARG A 215 -4.56 -15.42 14.63
N THR A 216 -4.01 -15.73 13.46
CA THR A 216 -2.59 -15.45 13.25
C THR A 216 -2.37 -13.99 13.68
N PRO A 217 -1.23 -13.62 14.29
CA PRO A 217 -0.98 -12.25 14.73
C PRO A 217 -0.98 -11.23 13.58
N PHE A 218 -1.20 -11.74 12.37
CA PHE A 218 -1.17 -11.08 11.09
C PHE A 218 -2.57 -10.87 10.51
N VAL A 219 -3.57 -11.66 10.90
CA VAL A 219 -4.95 -11.52 10.39
C VAL A 219 -5.90 -11.27 11.54
N GLY A 220 -5.69 -10.11 12.18
CA GLY A 220 -6.61 -9.55 13.13
C GLY A 220 -7.71 -8.75 12.44
N ASP A 221 -8.95 -9.24 12.47
CA ASP A 221 -10.13 -8.38 12.44
C ASP A 221 -10.34 -7.73 13.83
N VAL A 222 -9.26 -7.08 14.29
CA VAL A 222 -9.16 -6.32 15.54
C VAL A 222 -9.31 -4.86 15.13
N GLY A 223 -10.55 -4.41 14.99
CA GLY A 223 -10.97 -2.99 15.02
C GLY A 223 -10.48 -2.01 13.96
N LYS A 224 -9.34 -2.23 13.28
CA LYS A 224 -8.80 -1.56 12.08
C LYS A 224 -7.43 -2.19 11.77
N LYS A 225 -7.51 -3.44 11.29
CA LYS A 225 -6.69 -4.20 10.33
C LYS A 225 -5.15 -3.90 10.26
N GLY A 226 -4.34 -4.94 10.34
CA GLY A 226 -2.89 -4.92 10.03
C GLY A 226 -2.60 -5.02 8.53
N TYR A 227 -3.10 -4.08 7.73
CA TYR A 227 -2.81 -3.95 6.29
C TYR A 227 -1.79 -2.85 6.07
N LEU A 228 -1.11 -2.93 4.93
CA LEU A 228 -0.27 -1.86 4.43
C LEU A 228 -1.08 -1.00 3.46
N THR A 229 -1.11 0.31 3.66
CA THR A 229 -1.53 1.24 2.62
C THR A 229 -0.33 1.72 1.81
N ASN A 230 -0.63 2.26 0.63
CA ASN A 230 0.33 3.00 -0.19
C ASN A 230 -0.23 4.36 -0.61
N TYR A 231 -1.12 4.92 0.21
CA TYR A 231 -1.77 6.20 -0.02
C TYR A 231 -2.03 6.90 1.31
N TYR A 232 -1.81 8.21 1.34
CA TYR A 232 -2.21 9.07 2.45
C TYR A 232 -2.86 10.35 1.93
N ASP A 233 -2.09 11.19 1.22
CA ASP A 233 -2.55 12.41 0.54
C ASP A 233 -2.47 12.31 -1.00
N SER A 234 -2.59 11.08 -1.52
CA SER A 234 -2.31 10.73 -2.90
C SER A 234 -3.24 9.64 -3.43
N ASP A 235 -3.21 9.41 -4.74
CA ASP A 235 -3.71 8.17 -5.35
C ASP A 235 -2.52 7.29 -5.72
N SER A 236 -2.55 6.02 -5.34
CA SER A 236 -1.44 5.11 -5.61
C SER A 236 -1.25 4.83 -7.10
N PHE A 237 -2.29 4.96 -7.93
CA PHE A 237 -2.19 4.79 -9.38
C PHE A 237 -1.48 5.95 -10.09
N ASP A 238 -1.18 7.06 -9.39
CA ASP A 238 -0.28 8.12 -9.88
C ASP A 238 1.21 7.68 -9.85
N TYR A 239 1.53 6.52 -9.26
CA TYR A 239 2.92 6.06 -9.17
C TYR A 239 3.50 5.73 -10.55
N VAL A 240 4.45 6.56 -10.98
CA VAL A 240 5.26 6.34 -12.18
C VAL A 240 6.72 6.71 -11.87
N SER A 241 7.57 5.71 -11.72
CA SER A 241 8.99 5.91 -11.42
C SER A 241 9.85 5.60 -12.65
N THR A 242 10.61 6.60 -13.11
CA THR A 242 11.61 6.46 -14.18
C THR A 242 13.03 6.21 -13.64
N SER A 243 13.19 6.10 -12.31
CA SER A 243 14.51 5.85 -11.68
C SER A 243 14.96 4.39 -11.73
N MET A 244 14.08 3.50 -12.17
CA MET A 244 14.35 2.13 -12.58
C MET A 244 13.29 1.74 -13.60
N ILE A 245 13.70 1.22 -14.75
CA ILE A 245 12.81 0.90 -15.86
C ILE A 245 12.83 -0.60 -16.14
N HIS A 246 11.78 -1.10 -16.79
CA HIS A 246 11.72 -2.46 -17.32
C HIS A 246 12.72 -2.66 -18.45
N GLU A 247 13.04 -3.91 -18.76
CA GLU A 247 13.87 -4.26 -19.92
C GLU A 247 13.32 -3.73 -21.25
N ASP A 248 12.00 -3.54 -21.38
CA ASP A 248 11.35 -2.99 -22.56
C ASP A 248 11.37 -1.44 -22.64
N GLY A 249 11.98 -0.78 -21.64
CA GLY A 249 12.14 0.67 -21.55
C GLY A 249 11.01 1.41 -20.82
N THR A 250 9.98 0.70 -20.36
CA THR A 250 8.84 1.32 -19.67
C THR A 250 9.13 1.61 -18.19
N PRO A 251 8.52 2.63 -17.57
CA PRO A 251 8.78 2.97 -16.16
C PRO A 251 8.21 1.93 -15.19
N ALA A 252 8.65 1.94 -13.93
CA ALA A 252 7.96 1.21 -12.87
C ALA A 252 6.58 1.84 -12.61
N ASP A 253 5.58 0.99 -12.37
CA ASP A 253 4.21 1.39 -12.03
C ASP A 253 3.75 0.81 -10.69
N TYR A 254 2.53 1.18 -10.27
CA TYR A 254 1.98 0.74 -8.99
C TYR A 254 1.80 -0.78 -8.88
N GLY A 255 1.67 -1.50 -10.00
CA GLY A 255 1.65 -2.95 -9.99
C GLY A 255 2.99 -3.57 -9.59
N ASP A 256 4.10 -2.92 -9.95
CA ASP A 256 5.44 -3.35 -9.51
C ASP A 256 5.67 -3.07 -8.02
N VAL A 257 5.11 -1.97 -7.51
CA VAL A 257 5.07 -1.66 -6.06
C VAL A 257 4.31 -2.75 -5.31
N CYS A 258 3.10 -3.09 -5.76
CA CYS A 258 2.30 -4.14 -5.14
C CYS A 258 3.04 -5.48 -5.13
N ARG A 259 3.71 -5.84 -6.23
CA ARG A 259 4.51 -7.06 -6.31
C ARG A 259 5.68 -7.07 -5.32
N ALA A 260 6.37 -5.94 -5.16
CA ALA A 260 7.48 -5.82 -4.22
C ALA A 260 7.01 -5.94 -2.76
N LEU A 261 5.90 -5.30 -2.41
CA LEU A 261 5.41 -5.22 -1.03
C LEU A 261 4.48 -6.37 -0.63
N ALA A 262 4.07 -7.22 -1.57
CA ALA A 262 3.14 -8.33 -1.36
C ALA A 262 3.57 -9.24 -0.20
N SER A 263 2.64 -9.49 0.70
CA SER A 263 2.84 -10.33 1.87
C SER A 263 1.52 -10.86 2.39
N GLU A 264 1.52 -12.12 2.84
CA GLU A 264 0.38 -12.73 3.55
C GLU A 264 0.22 -12.17 4.97
N ILE A 265 1.30 -11.59 5.52
CA ILE A 265 1.31 -11.03 6.86
C ILE A 265 0.68 -9.63 6.90
N ARG A 266 0.99 -8.83 5.88
CA ARG A 266 0.52 -7.45 5.73
C ARG A 266 -0.09 -7.28 4.34
N PRO A 267 -1.36 -7.66 4.15
CA PRO A 267 -2.03 -7.47 2.88
C PRO A 267 -2.08 -5.98 2.51
N ILE A 268 -2.03 -5.68 1.22
CA ILE A 268 -2.08 -4.32 0.70
C ILE A 268 -3.54 -3.88 0.57
N HIS A 269 -3.89 -2.74 1.15
CA HIS A 269 -5.18 -2.10 0.92
C HIS A 269 -5.07 -1.02 -0.14
N ILE A 270 -5.85 -1.19 -1.21
CA ILE A 270 -5.90 -0.26 -2.32
C ILE A 270 -7.14 0.61 -2.17
N THR A 271 -6.99 1.92 -2.32
CA THR A 271 -8.09 2.85 -2.55
C THR A 271 -7.69 3.80 -3.66
N THR A 272 -8.55 3.96 -4.66
CA THR A 272 -8.29 4.85 -5.80
C THR A 272 -9.54 5.65 -6.17
N ALA A 273 -9.36 6.87 -6.68
CA ALA A 273 -10.40 7.66 -7.34
C ALA A 273 -10.58 7.29 -8.84
N GLY A 274 -9.89 6.25 -9.30
CA GLY A 274 -9.87 5.78 -10.70
C GLY A 274 -9.03 6.66 -11.62
N TRP A 275 -8.97 6.35 -12.90
CA TRP A 275 -8.13 7.07 -13.88
C TRP A 275 -8.85 7.31 -15.20
N VAL A 276 -8.29 8.19 -16.03
CA VAL A 276 -8.82 8.47 -17.37
C VAL A 276 -8.67 7.25 -18.27
N ARG A 277 -9.71 6.90 -19.04
CA ARG A 277 -9.63 5.81 -20.04
C ARG A 277 -8.45 5.98 -20.98
N GLY A 278 -7.74 4.90 -21.27
CA GLY A 278 -6.55 4.92 -22.12
C GLY A 278 -5.27 5.33 -21.39
N ASN A 279 -5.31 5.53 -20.06
CA ASN A 279 -4.10 5.64 -19.25
C ASN A 279 -3.39 4.28 -19.20
N LYS A 280 -2.51 4.04 -20.17
CA LYS A 280 -1.77 2.78 -20.35
C LYS A 280 -0.96 2.36 -19.12
N ILE A 281 -0.47 3.31 -18.33
CA ILE A 281 0.35 3.01 -17.15
C ILE A 281 -0.55 2.48 -16.02
N ALA A 282 -1.66 3.16 -15.74
CA ALA A 282 -2.63 2.71 -14.74
C ALA A 282 -3.30 1.38 -15.13
N GLU A 283 -3.64 1.21 -16.41
CA GLU A 283 -4.19 -0.05 -16.94
C GLU A 283 -3.20 -1.22 -16.80
N ARG A 284 -1.91 -0.98 -17.08
CA ARG A 284 -0.87 -1.99 -16.89
C ARG A 284 -0.65 -2.32 -15.41
N ALA A 285 -0.66 -1.32 -14.53
CA ALA A 285 -0.61 -1.52 -13.09
C ALA A 285 -1.79 -2.38 -12.60
N ALA A 286 -3.02 -2.04 -13.00
CA ALA A 286 -4.22 -2.80 -12.65
C ALA A 286 -4.13 -4.26 -13.11
N LYS A 287 -3.64 -4.50 -14.34
CA LYS A 287 -3.41 -5.86 -14.85
C LYS A 287 -2.42 -6.65 -13.98
N LYS A 288 -1.27 -6.06 -13.63
CA LYS A 288 -0.26 -6.68 -12.75
C LYS A 288 -0.83 -7.00 -11.36
N ILE A 289 -1.64 -6.08 -10.80
CA ILE A 289 -2.30 -6.25 -9.49
C ILE A 289 -3.31 -7.41 -9.55
N VAL A 290 -4.15 -7.47 -10.58
CA VAL A 290 -5.12 -8.57 -10.76
C VAL A 290 -4.42 -9.91 -10.96
N GLU A 291 -3.34 -9.96 -11.74
CA GLU A 291 -2.53 -11.17 -11.91
C GLU A 291 -1.95 -11.63 -10.56
N LEU A 292 -1.44 -10.70 -9.76
CA LEU A 292 -0.91 -10.98 -8.43
C LEU A 292 -2.01 -11.46 -7.46
N TYR A 293 -3.20 -10.87 -7.51
CA TYR A 293 -4.37 -11.32 -6.73
C TYR A 293 -4.80 -12.73 -7.10
N LYS A 294 -4.78 -13.08 -8.39
CA LYS A 294 -5.09 -14.44 -8.87
C LYS A 294 -4.07 -15.47 -8.39
N GLN A 295 -2.81 -15.07 -8.21
CA GLN A 295 -1.77 -15.94 -7.65
C GLN A 295 -1.99 -16.16 -6.15
N ASN A 296 -2.28 -15.10 -5.40
CA ASN A 296 -2.58 -15.20 -3.98
C ASN A 296 -3.50 -14.04 -3.52
N PRO A 297 -4.81 -14.32 -3.29
CA PRO A 297 -5.75 -13.32 -2.80
C PRO A 297 -5.35 -12.72 -1.44
N ALA A 298 -4.61 -13.46 -0.61
CA ALA A 298 -4.18 -13.02 0.72
C ALA A 298 -3.19 -11.85 0.70
N TYR A 299 -2.64 -11.48 -0.48
CA TYR A 299 -1.80 -10.28 -0.62
C TYR A 299 -2.58 -8.97 -0.59
N PHE A 300 -3.91 -9.02 -0.71
CA PHE A 300 -4.73 -7.82 -0.83
C PHE A 300 -5.85 -7.80 0.20
N TYR A 301 -6.10 -6.62 0.75
CA TYR A 301 -7.22 -6.36 1.63
C TYR A 301 -8.21 -5.45 0.90
N HIS A 302 -9.37 -5.99 0.52
CA HIS A 302 -10.55 -5.27 -0.01
C HIS A 302 -10.22 -4.00 -0.82
N PRO A 303 -9.95 -4.11 -2.13
CA PRO A 303 -9.72 -2.93 -2.96
C PRO A 303 -10.96 -2.04 -2.98
N ARG A 304 -10.75 -0.73 -2.99
CA ARG A 304 -11.81 0.29 -3.00
C ARG A 304 -11.66 1.24 -4.17
N ILE A 305 -12.79 1.61 -4.75
CA ILE A 305 -12.89 2.63 -5.79
C ILE A 305 -13.83 3.72 -5.27
N SER A 306 -13.33 4.95 -5.18
CA SER A 306 -14.09 6.11 -4.72
C SER A 306 -14.66 6.88 -5.91
N VAL A 307 -15.99 7.00 -5.95
CA VAL A 307 -16.74 7.78 -6.94
C VAL A 307 -17.27 9.04 -6.23
N ASN A 308 -16.78 10.21 -6.63
CA ASN A 308 -17.04 11.46 -5.91
C ASN A 308 -17.22 12.64 -6.88
N LYS A 309 -18.27 13.44 -6.69
CA LYS A 309 -18.57 14.64 -7.48
C LYS A 309 -17.44 15.67 -7.47
N SER A 310 -16.64 15.65 -6.41
CA SER A 310 -15.59 16.61 -6.14
C SER A 310 -14.25 16.24 -6.76
N GLU A 311 -14.20 15.11 -7.48
CA GLU A 311 -13.07 14.73 -8.30
C GLU A 311 -13.06 15.62 -9.55
N ARG A 312 -11.88 16.14 -9.95
CA ARG A 312 -11.76 17.16 -10.99
C ARG A 312 -12.35 16.75 -12.35
N ARG A 313 -12.33 15.47 -12.72
CA ARG A 313 -12.94 14.96 -13.95
C ARG A 313 -14.45 14.98 -13.85
N ALA A 314 -15.02 14.65 -12.68
CA ALA A 314 -16.45 14.80 -12.42
C ALA A 314 -16.90 16.27 -12.57
N GLU A 315 -16.10 17.22 -12.04
CA GLU A 315 -16.37 18.66 -12.17
C GLU A 315 -16.33 19.16 -13.64
N ARG A 316 -15.57 18.47 -14.50
CA ARG A 316 -15.42 18.83 -15.92
C ARG A 316 -16.49 18.25 -16.81
N ASN A 317 -16.73 16.95 -16.69
CA ASN A 317 -17.66 16.22 -17.54
C ASN A 317 -18.12 14.93 -16.85
N LEU A 318 -19.39 14.93 -16.41
CA LEU A 318 -20.00 13.81 -15.71
C LEU A 318 -20.13 12.54 -16.55
N ASP A 319 -20.40 12.67 -17.85
CA ASP A 319 -20.58 11.51 -18.74
C ASP A 319 -19.22 10.85 -19.01
N GLU A 320 -18.18 11.64 -19.25
CA GLU A 320 -16.81 11.11 -19.39
C GLU A 320 -16.33 10.45 -18.09
N TYR A 321 -16.60 11.09 -16.94
CA TYR A 321 -16.24 10.56 -15.63
C TYR A 321 -16.94 9.24 -15.32
N LEU A 322 -18.24 9.11 -15.62
CA LEU A 322 -18.96 7.83 -15.48
C LEU A 322 -18.25 6.71 -16.25
N GLU A 323 -17.91 6.97 -17.51
CA GLU A 323 -17.26 5.98 -18.36
C GLU A 323 -15.81 5.68 -17.89
N ASP A 324 -15.11 6.65 -17.29
CA ASP A 324 -13.79 6.45 -16.66
C ASP A 324 -13.90 5.51 -15.46
N MET A 325 -14.92 5.71 -14.64
CA MET A 325 -15.16 4.86 -13.48
C MET A 325 -15.55 3.44 -13.89
N LYS A 326 -16.38 3.27 -14.94
CA LYS A 326 -16.69 1.94 -15.50
C LYS A 326 -15.42 1.21 -15.95
N ALA A 327 -14.53 1.89 -16.67
CA ALA A 327 -13.27 1.30 -17.13
C ALA A 327 -12.35 0.92 -15.96
N THR A 328 -12.24 1.79 -14.94
CA THR A 328 -11.49 1.51 -13.71
C THR A 328 -12.03 0.26 -13.00
N ILE A 329 -13.35 0.18 -12.79
CA ILE A 329 -14.01 -0.96 -12.15
C ILE A 329 -13.78 -2.24 -12.96
N LEU A 330 -13.93 -2.18 -14.28
CA LEU A 330 -13.73 -3.33 -15.16
C LEU A 330 -12.29 -3.84 -15.09
N ALA A 331 -11.30 -2.95 -15.00
CA ALA A 331 -9.90 -3.31 -14.88
C ALA A 331 -9.56 -4.06 -13.58
N LEU A 332 -10.31 -3.81 -12.50
CA LEU A 332 -10.12 -4.43 -11.17
C LEU A 332 -11.17 -5.48 -10.83
N LYS A 333 -12.09 -5.80 -11.75
CA LYS A 333 -13.32 -6.58 -11.51
C LYS A 333 -13.10 -7.93 -10.83
N GLU A 334 -11.97 -8.59 -11.11
CA GLU A 334 -11.64 -9.92 -10.61
C GLU A 334 -11.31 -9.91 -9.10
N MET A 335 -10.94 -8.73 -8.58
CA MET A 335 -10.70 -8.52 -7.15
C MET A 335 -11.96 -8.11 -6.39
N ILE A 336 -13.08 -7.93 -7.10
CA ILE A 336 -14.39 -7.56 -6.54
C ILE A 336 -14.27 -6.27 -5.69
N PRO A 337 -13.90 -5.13 -6.30
CA PRO A 337 -13.66 -3.91 -5.56
C PRO A 337 -14.94 -3.36 -4.92
N GLU A 338 -14.83 -2.85 -3.70
CA GLU A 338 -15.87 -2.07 -3.03
C GLU A 338 -15.96 -0.70 -3.72
N VAL A 339 -17.15 -0.33 -4.20
CA VAL A 339 -17.38 0.95 -4.90
C VAL A 339 -18.06 1.92 -3.93
N LEU A 340 -17.32 2.94 -3.50
CA LEU A 340 -17.80 3.96 -2.59
C LEU A 340 -18.49 5.07 -3.40
N LEU A 341 -19.81 5.21 -3.25
CA LEU A 341 -20.61 6.20 -3.96
C LEU A 341 -20.86 7.40 -3.05
N ILE A 342 -19.99 8.41 -3.16
CA ILE A 342 -19.97 9.56 -2.26
C ILE A 342 -20.85 10.67 -2.84
N SER A 343 -21.96 10.96 -2.14
CA SER A 343 -22.82 12.11 -2.39
C SER A 343 -23.43 12.60 -1.08
N ASP A 344 -23.75 13.89 -1.00
CA ASP A 344 -24.35 14.48 0.20
C ASP A 344 -25.88 14.28 0.20
N PRO A 345 -26.47 13.63 1.22
CA PRO A 345 -27.92 13.54 1.37
C PRO A 345 -28.49 14.92 1.72
N GLY A 346 -29.21 15.55 0.79
CA GLY A 346 -29.91 16.82 1.00
C GLY A 346 -29.31 18.02 0.27
N ASN A 347 -28.17 17.87 -0.39
CA ASN A 347 -27.63 18.90 -1.27
C ASN A 347 -28.25 18.77 -2.68
N GLN A 348 -29.10 19.73 -3.07
CA GLN A 348 -29.72 19.79 -4.40
C GLN A 348 -28.69 19.88 -5.53
N SER A 349 -27.47 20.40 -5.26
CA SER A 349 -26.39 20.39 -6.26
C SER A 349 -25.91 18.99 -6.63
N ASP A 350 -26.27 17.97 -5.86
CA ASP A 350 -25.82 16.58 -6.06
C ASP A 350 -26.79 15.77 -6.90
N ASP A 351 -27.99 16.31 -7.19
CA ASP A 351 -29.00 15.60 -7.96
C ASP A 351 -28.54 15.32 -9.39
N GLU A 352 -27.82 16.26 -10.01
CA GLU A 352 -27.24 16.03 -11.34
C GLU A 352 -26.17 14.92 -11.31
N PHE A 353 -25.26 14.95 -10.32
CA PHE A 353 -24.25 13.89 -10.15
C PHE A 353 -24.90 12.53 -9.88
N LYS A 354 -25.94 12.49 -9.05
CA LYS A 354 -26.68 11.26 -8.75
C LYS A 354 -27.32 10.69 -10.01
N ASN A 355 -27.98 11.54 -10.80
CA ASN A 355 -28.70 11.13 -11.99
C ASN A 355 -27.79 10.76 -13.17
N LYS A 356 -26.67 11.46 -13.35
CA LYS A 356 -25.74 11.20 -14.47
C LYS A 356 -24.66 10.18 -14.16
N VAL A 357 -24.25 10.02 -12.90
CA VAL A 357 -23.13 9.14 -12.52
C VAL A 357 -23.59 8.00 -11.60
N ILE A 358 -24.09 8.31 -10.41
CA ILE A 358 -24.34 7.29 -9.37
C ILE A 358 -25.40 6.27 -9.82
N ASN A 359 -26.58 6.74 -10.25
CA ASN A 359 -27.69 5.86 -10.63
C ASN A 359 -27.35 5.01 -11.87
N PRO A 360 -26.83 5.60 -12.98
CA PRO A 360 -26.39 4.80 -14.12
C PRO A 360 -25.28 3.80 -13.79
N LEU A 361 -24.35 4.17 -12.89
CA LEU A 361 -23.29 3.26 -12.45
C LEU A 361 -23.85 2.08 -11.64
N LYS A 362 -24.81 2.31 -10.74
CA LYS A 362 -25.48 1.23 -10.00
C LYS A 362 -26.22 0.27 -10.92
N GLU A 363 -26.97 0.79 -11.89
CA GLU A 363 -27.69 -0.01 -12.87
C GLU A 363 -26.71 -0.86 -13.69
N TRP A 364 -25.61 -0.26 -14.14
CA TRP A 364 -24.55 -0.96 -14.85
C TRP A 364 -23.89 -2.04 -13.98
N LEU A 365 -23.51 -1.75 -12.73
CA LEU A 365 -22.93 -2.72 -11.80
C LEU A 365 -23.85 -3.93 -11.57
N LYS A 366 -25.16 -3.67 -11.41
CA LYS A 366 -26.18 -4.73 -11.29
C LYS A 366 -26.23 -5.60 -12.54
N LYS A 367 -26.15 -5.00 -13.73
CA LYS A 367 -26.14 -5.72 -15.02
C LYS A 367 -24.89 -6.58 -15.19
N GLU A 368 -23.73 -6.09 -14.75
CA GLU A 368 -22.45 -6.83 -14.82
C GLU A 368 -22.33 -7.95 -13.78
N GLY A 369 -23.33 -8.15 -12.90
CA GLY A 369 -23.30 -9.18 -11.87
C GLY A 369 -22.22 -8.96 -10.80
N GLN A 370 -21.70 -7.74 -10.69
CA GLN A 370 -20.76 -7.35 -9.64
C GLN A 370 -21.53 -7.31 -8.31
N PRO A 371 -21.10 -8.01 -7.25
CA PRO A 371 -21.65 -7.82 -5.92
C PRO A 371 -21.14 -6.46 -5.42
N ALA A 372 -21.74 -5.39 -5.92
CA ALA A 372 -21.35 -4.05 -5.57
C ALA A 372 -21.70 -3.84 -4.11
N TRP A 373 -20.67 -3.87 -3.25
CA TRP A 373 -20.77 -3.27 -1.93
C TRP A 373 -20.77 -1.76 -2.15
N THR A 374 -21.94 -1.25 -2.55
CA THR A 374 -22.14 0.19 -2.68
C THR A 374 -22.40 0.74 -1.29
N LYS A 375 -21.41 1.44 -0.73
CA LYS A 375 -21.64 2.21 0.48
C LYS A 375 -22.15 3.60 0.09
N GLU A 376 -23.43 3.82 0.29
CA GLU A 376 -24.10 5.11 0.13
C GLU A 376 -24.13 5.86 1.46
N GLY A 377 -24.27 7.18 1.41
CA GLY A 377 -24.47 7.96 2.63
C GLY A 377 -23.25 7.96 3.56
N LEU A 378 -22.04 7.78 3.02
CA LEU A 378 -20.80 8.28 3.63
C LEU A 378 -20.87 9.82 3.62
N GLY A 379 -21.79 10.36 4.42
CA GLY A 379 -22.00 11.78 4.60
C GLY A 379 -20.67 12.45 4.93
N LYS A 380 -20.53 13.69 4.43
CA LYS A 380 -19.45 14.64 4.74
C LYS A 380 -18.09 13.97 4.94
N VAL A 381 -17.30 13.83 3.85
CA VAL A 381 -15.86 13.53 3.99
C VAL A 381 -15.27 14.61 4.89
N SER A 382 -14.81 14.18 6.06
CA SER A 382 -14.42 15.00 7.21
C SER A 382 -13.98 16.44 6.91
N HIS A 383 -14.64 17.41 7.54
CA HIS A 383 -14.24 18.82 7.52
C HIS A 383 -13.10 19.13 8.50
N PHE A 384 -12.57 18.17 9.25
CA PHE A 384 -11.34 18.35 10.05
C PHE A 384 -10.08 18.19 9.20
N SER A 385 -10.25 17.99 7.90
CA SER A 385 -9.25 17.41 7.03
C SER A 385 -9.31 18.09 5.65
N GLY A 386 -8.22 18.74 5.26
CA GLY A 386 -7.98 19.26 3.91
C GLY A 386 -8.73 20.54 3.56
N ARG A 387 -9.00 20.77 2.27
CA ARG A 387 -9.54 22.06 1.77
C ARG A 387 -10.97 22.34 2.22
N ALA A 388 -11.71 21.31 2.66
CA ALA A 388 -13.05 21.47 3.21
C ALA A 388 -13.08 22.05 4.64
N ALA A 389 -11.95 22.03 5.36
CA ALA A 389 -11.83 22.55 6.72
C ALA A 389 -11.95 24.07 6.83
N GLU A 390 -11.62 24.79 5.76
CA GLU A 390 -11.70 26.26 5.74
C GLU A 390 -13.15 26.77 5.64
N ASN A 391 -14.09 25.94 5.19
CA ASN A 391 -15.40 26.41 4.73
C ASN A 391 -16.57 26.15 5.70
N HIS A 392 -16.46 25.28 6.71
CA HIS A 392 -17.61 24.92 7.55
C HIS A 392 -17.27 24.65 9.03
N LYS A 393 -18.05 25.23 9.97
CA LYS A 393 -17.91 25.14 11.44
C LYS A 393 -19.10 24.38 12.08
N GLU A 394 -19.29 23.09 11.81
CA GLU A 394 -20.38 22.31 12.44
C GLU A 394 -19.87 21.21 13.39
N GLU A 395 -20.64 20.94 14.45
CA GLU A 395 -20.25 20.13 15.62
C GLU A 395 -20.35 18.59 15.41
N ASN A 396 -21.06 18.12 14.37
CA ASN A 396 -21.30 16.69 14.12
C ASN A 396 -20.59 16.21 12.85
N ASP A 397 -19.29 15.99 12.93
CA ASP A 397 -18.44 15.62 11.79
C ASP A 397 -17.76 14.28 12.02
N GLU A 398 -17.78 13.42 10.99
CA GLU A 398 -17.22 12.08 10.99
C GLU A 398 -15.89 12.08 10.22
N ASP A 399 -14.80 11.66 10.89
CA ASP A 399 -13.52 11.44 10.21
C ASP A 399 -13.57 10.13 9.40
N ASN A 400 -14.22 10.19 8.24
CA ASN A 400 -14.32 9.08 7.28
C ASN A 400 -13.03 8.87 6.47
N ALA A 401 -12.01 9.72 6.64
CA ALA A 401 -10.69 9.38 6.12
C ALA A 401 -10.22 8.13 6.85
N ASN A 402 -9.72 7.14 6.11
CA ASN A 402 -9.11 5.95 6.69
C ASN A 402 -7.95 6.41 7.59
N CYS A 403 -8.25 6.57 8.88
CA CYS A 403 -7.26 6.85 9.91
C CYS A 403 -6.30 5.65 9.95
N MET A 404 -5.03 5.89 9.65
CA MET A 404 -3.97 4.89 9.51
C MET A 404 -3.01 4.99 10.71
N PRO A 405 -3.44 4.58 11.92
CA PRO A 405 -2.66 4.72 13.13
C PRO A 405 -1.33 3.97 13.02
N GLY A 406 -0.21 4.65 13.32
CA GLY A 406 1.12 4.05 13.28
C GLY A 406 2.12 4.86 12.46
N TYR A 407 3.14 4.18 11.95
CA TYR A 407 4.24 4.76 11.19
C TYR A 407 3.94 4.83 9.70
N HIS A 408 4.39 5.93 9.11
CA HIS A 408 4.25 6.27 7.69
C HIS A 408 5.64 6.52 7.12
N ILE A 409 5.96 5.89 5.99
CA ILE A 409 7.20 6.12 5.26
C ILE A 409 6.90 6.97 4.03
N TRP A 410 7.40 8.21 4.02
CA TRP A 410 7.20 9.15 2.91
C TRP A 410 8.08 8.80 1.69
N PRO A 411 7.75 9.31 0.48
CA PRO A 411 8.52 9.03 -0.74
C PRO A 411 10.03 9.29 -0.67
N ASN A 412 10.45 10.24 0.16
CA ASN A 412 11.84 10.64 0.36
C ASN A 412 12.55 9.87 1.50
N GLY A 413 11.89 8.88 2.10
CA GLY A 413 12.39 8.08 3.21
C GLY A 413 12.21 8.70 4.59
N GLU A 414 11.58 9.86 4.71
CA GLU A 414 11.22 10.42 6.02
C GLU A 414 10.17 9.55 6.71
N ILE A 415 10.24 9.47 8.04
CA ILE A 415 9.27 8.76 8.86
C ILE A 415 8.35 9.75 9.56
N ALA A 416 7.05 9.47 9.52
CA ALA A 416 6.07 10.11 10.38
C ALA A 416 5.35 9.09 11.26
N ASN A 417 4.82 9.57 12.37
CA ASN A 417 3.99 8.78 13.28
C ASN A 417 2.62 9.46 13.44
N GLN A 418 1.55 8.73 13.16
CA GLN A 418 0.19 9.12 13.45
C GLN A 418 -0.21 8.51 14.79
N LYS A 419 -0.20 9.34 15.83
CA LYS A 419 -0.57 8.93 17.19
C LYS A 419 -1.98 8.36 17.23
N TYR A 420 -2.17 7.37 18.10
CA TYR A 420 -3.44 6.73 18.34
C TYR A 420 -3.63 6.42 19.82
N ILE A 421 -4.89 6.30 20.21
CA ILE A 421 -5.35 5.87 21.53
C ILE A 421 -5.79 4.42 21.39
N LEU A 422 -5.54 3.63 22.43
CA LEU A 422 -6.04 2.28 22.57
C LEU A 422 -7.32 2.32 23.40
N GLU A 423 -8.46 2.04 22.79
CA GLU A 423 -9.75 2.01 23.49
C GLU A 423 -10.27 0.56 23.61
N PRO A 424 -10.64 0.10 24.81
CA PRO A 424 -11.29 -1.19 24.99
C PRO A 424 -12.71 -1.16 24.41
N PHE A 425 -12.95 -1.98 23.41
CA PHE A 425 -14.24 -2.21 22.79
C PHE A 425 -14.96 -3.35 23.50
N GLN A 426 -15.76 -2.97 24.51
CA GLN A 426 -16.37 -3.87 25.50
C GLN A 426 -17.21 -5.00 24.89
N SER A 427 -17.87 -4.78 23.74
CA SER A 427 -18.72 -5.80 23.12
C SER A 427 -17.94 -6.93 22.43
N LEU A 428 -16.66 -6.71 22.12
CA LEU A 428 -15.83 -7.68 21.42
C LEU A 428 -14.64 -8.21 22.25
N HIS A 429 -14.45 -7.72 23.48
CA HIS A 429 -13.22 -7.96 24.27
C HIS A 429 -11.97 -7.64 23.44
N GLN A 430 -11.98 -6.49 22.76
CA GLN A 430 -10.92 -6.06 21.84
C GLN A 430 -10.40 -4.69 22.21
N VAL A 431 -9.14 -4.40 21.90
CA VAL A 431 -8.59 -3.05 21.95
C VAL A 431 -8.52 -2.49 20.53
N ILE A 432 -9.10 -1.33 20.29
CA ILE A 432 -9.11 -0.68 18.97
C ILE A 432 -8.14 0.50 18.98
N LYS A 433 -7.33 0.60 17.92
CA LYS A 433 -6.52 1.79 17.64
C LYS A 433 -7.43 2.89 17.10
N PHE A 434 -7.63 3.93 17.88
CA PHE A 434 -8.38 5.12 17.49
C PHE A 434 -7.42 6.27 17.22
N VAL A 435 -7.44 6.83 16.02
CA VAL A 435 -6.75 8.10 15.76
C VAL A 435 -7.67 9.22 16.27
N PRO A 436 -7.20 10.11 17.16
CA PRO A 436 -7.97 11.27 17.58
C PRO A 436 -8.46 12.05 16.36
N LYS A 437 -9.66 12.61 16.43
CA LYS A 437 -10.24 13.44 15.38
C LYS A 437 -9.26 14.54 14.96
N GLY A 438 -8.97 14.66 13.67
CA GLY A 438 -7.99 15.61 13.14
C GLY A 438 -6.52 15.19 13.32
N GLY A 439 -6.23 14.03 13.91
CA GLY A 439 -4.89 13.49 14.06
C GLY A 439 -4.24 13.21 12.70
N ARG A 440 -3.03 13.69 12.51
CA ARG A 440 -2.23 13.51 11.28
C ARG A 440 -0.88 12.88 11.60
N PRO A 441 -0.25 12.17 10.64
CA PRO A 441 1.14 11.78 10.74
C PRO A 441 2.01 13.02 10.98
N VAL A 442 2.83 12.97 12.03
CA VAL A 442 3.81 14.02 12.34
C VAL A 442 5.20 13.45 12.10
N GLN A 443 6.04 14.16 11.36
CA GLN A 443 7.43 13.76 11.12
C GLN A 443 8.18 13.60 12.45
N ILE A 444 8.95 12.54 12.59
CA ILE A 444 9.71 12.23 13.81
C ILE A 444 11.21 12.56 13.69
N GLY A 445 11.61 13.25 12.62
CA GLY A 445 13.01 13.62 12.37
C GLY A 445 13.93 12.47 11.93
N LYS A 446 13.38 11.28 11.63
CA LYS A 446 14.12 10.14 11.08
C LYS A 446 13.95 10.09 9.56
N ASN A 447 15.04 9.86 8.84
CA ASN A 447 15.03 9.51 7.42
C ASN A 447 15.78 8.19 7.23
N ILE A 448 15.10 7.16 6.74
CA ILE A 448 15.67 5.81 6.60
C ILE A 448 16.52 5.63 5.34
N PHE A 449 16.51 6.62 4.42
CA PHE A 449 17.37 6.60 3.23
C PHE A 449 18.70 7.33 3.48
N LYS A 450 18.75 8.34 4.37
CA LYS A 450 19.83 9.35 4.39
C LYS A 450 20.84 9.30 5.50
#